data_AF-A0A536CE68-F1
#
_entry.id   AF-A0A536CE68-F1
#
_cell.length_a   1.000
_cell.length_b   1.000
_cell.length_c   1.000
_cell.angle_alpha   90.00
_cell.angle_beta   90.00
_cell.angle_gamma   90.00
#
_symmetry.space_group_name_H-M   'P 1'
#
loop_
_entity.id
_entity.type
_entity.pdbx_description
1 polymer ?
#
loop_
_entity_poly.entity_id
_entity_poly.type
_entity_poly.pdbx_seq_one_letter_code
_entity_poly.pdbx_strand_id
1 'polypeptide(L)' 'VSHHLLLAHRAAADAIRAASSTARVGIALNLSPCEPATDSTEDAAAATRADGYLNRWFLDPLHGRGYPKDM' A
#
# COMPACT_ATOMS: atom_id res chain seq x y z
N VAL A 1 2.91 5.02 11.95
CA VAL A 1 2.32 6.14 11.17
C VAL A 1 1.48 5.63 10.00
N SER A 2 1.97 4.69 9.17
CA SER A 2 1.30 4.21 7.94
C SER A 2 -0.18 3.78 8.10
N HIS A 3 -0.54 3.12 9.21
CA HIS A 3 -1.93 2.74 9.48
C HIS A 3 -2.88 3.93 9.52
N HIS A 4 -2.51 4.99 10.24
CA HIS A 4 -3.34 6.19 10.34
C HIS A 4 -3.41 6.98 9.02
N LEU A 5 -2.40 6.86 8.13
CA LEU A 5 -2.51 7.44 6.78
C LEU A 5 -3.60 6.77 5.95
N LEU A 6 -3.71 5.44 6.02
CA LEU A 6 -4.77 4.69 5.34
C LEU A 6 -6.16 5.00 5.93
N LEU A 7 -6.27 5.13 7.25
CA LEU A 7 -7.51 5.57 7.89
C LEU A 7 -7.90 7.00 7.51
N ALA A 8 -6.93 7.91 7.48
CA ALA A 8 -7.14 9.29 7.06
C ALA A 8 -7.61 9.37 5.60
N HIS A 9 -7.04 8.55 4.71
CA HIS A 9 -7.49 8.45 3.32
C HIS A 9 -8.98 8.06 3.25
N ARG A 10 -9.40 7.04 3.99
CA ARG A 10 -10.82 6.63 4.06
C ARG A 10 -11.70 7.76 4.58
N ALA A 11 -11.33 8.37 5.70
CA ALA A 11 -12.11 9.45 6.31
C ALA A 11 -12.27 10.65 5.36
N ALA A 12 -11.21 11.02 4.64
CA ALA A 12 -11.27 12.08 3.63
C ALA A 12 -12.17 11.70 2.44
N ALA A 13 -12.11 10.45 1.97
CA ALA A 13 -12.98 9.98 0.89
C ALA A 13 -14.46 10.02 1.27
N ASP A 14 -14.80 9.62 2.49
CA ASP A 14 -16.18 9.70 3.01
C ASP A 14 -16.67 11.15 3.08
N ALA A 15 -15.84 12.06 3.59
CA ALA A 15 -16.18 13.49 3.69
C ALA A 15 -16.36 14.15 2.31
N ILE A 16 -15.48 13.86 1.34
CA ILE A 16 -15.59 14.40 -0.03
C ILE A 16 -16.86 13.90 -0.71
N ARG A 17 -17.19 12.61 -0.57
CA ARG A 17 -18.41 12.03 -1.18
C ARG A 17 -19.69 12.57 -0.55
N ALA A 18 -19.66 12.91 0.75
CA ALA A 18 -20.78 13.57 1.42
C ALA A 18 -21.02 15.00 0.88
N ALA A 19 -19.95 15.73 0.54
CA ALA A 19 -20.05 17.07 -0.06
C ALA A 19 -20.35 17.05 -1.57
N SER A 20 -19.89 16.01 -2.29
CA SER A 20 -20.10 15.83 -3.71
C SER A 20 -20.17 14.34 -4.06
N SER A 21 -21.37 13.83 -4.26
CA SER A 21 -21.60 12.40 -4.55
C SER A 21 -20.99 11.95 -5.89
N THR A 22 -20.72 12.88 -6.80
CA THR A 22 -20.11 12.62 -8.11
C THR A 22 -18.59 12.77 -8.12
N ALA A 23 -17.97 13.18 -7.01
CA ALA A 23 -16.52 13.34 -6.93
C ALA A 23 -15.80 11.99 -7.10
N ARG A 24 -14.71 12.00 -7.88
CA ARG A 24 -13.78 10.87 -7.95
C ARG A 24 -12.68 11.08 -6.92
N VAL A 25 -12.49 10.10 -6.05
CA VAL A 25 -11.47 10.14 -4.98
C VAL A 25 -10.58 8.92 -5.09
N GLY A 26 -9.27 9.12 -4.92
CA GLY A 26 -8.26 8.07 -4.90
C GLY A 26 -7.07 8.45 -4.02
N ILE A 27 -6.04 7.60 -4.01
CA ILE A 27 -4.78 7.80 -3.30
C ILE A 27 -3.61 7.71 -4.28
N ALA A 28 -2.56 8.50 -4.06
CA ALA A 28 -1.30 8.40 -4.79
C ALA A 28 -0.27 7.67 -3.91
N LEU A 29 0.40 6.67 -4.48
CA LEU A 29 1.39 5.84 -3.79
C LEU A 29 2.72 5.90 -4.54
N ASN A 30 3.82 6.02 -3.81
CA ASN A 30 5.18 6.01 -4.33
C ASN A 30 5.70 4.57 -4.49
N LEU A 31 5.02 3.79 -5.35
CA LEU A 31 5.37 2.39 -5.62
C LEU A 31 6.68 2.29 -6.42
N SER A 32 7.41 1.19 -6.22
CA SER A 32 8.61 0.86 -7.03
C SER A 32 8.68 -0.64 -7.30
N PRO A 33 9.19 -1.07 -8.47
CA PRO A 33 9.66 -2.43 -8.65
C PRO A 33 10.70 -2.79 -7.58
N CYS A 34 10.69 -4.04 -7.13
CA CYS A 34 11.68 -4.60 -6.21
C CYS A 34 12.20 -5.91 -6.80
N GLU A 35 13.41 -5.86 -7.35
CA GLU A 35 14.06 -6.99 -8.00
C GLU A 35 15.24 -7.46 -7.14
N PRO A 36 15.52 -8.78 -7.09
CA PRO A 36 16.69 -9.30 -6.38
C PRO A 36 17.98 -8.83 -7.07
N ALA A 37 19.03 -8.56 -6.29
CA ALA A 37 20.32 -8.12 -6.83
C ALA A 37 21.10 -9.25 -7.52
N THR A 38 20.88 -10.50 -7.11
CA THR A 38 21.46 -11.72 -7.67
C THR A 38 20.44 -12.87 -7.64
N ASP A 39 20.79 -14.03 -8.21
CA ASP A 39 19.98 -15.25 -8.17
C ASP A 39 20.02 -15.98 -6.81
N SER A 40 20.64 -15.39 -5.78
CA SER A 40 20.70 -15.99 -4.45
C SER A 40 19.33 -16.01 -3.77
N THR A 41 19.10 -17.01 -2.92
CA THR A 41 17.88 -17.11 -2.13
C THR A 41 17.72 -15.94 -1.15
N GLU A 42 18.85 -15.42 -0.68
CA GLU A 42 18.96 -14.29 0.25
C GLU A 42 18.48 -13.00 -0.42
N ASP A 43 18.89 -12.74 -1.65
CA ASP A 43 18.48 -11.56 -2.41
C ASP A 43 17.01 -11.65 -2.85
N ALA A 44 16.52 -12.84 -3.21
CA ALA A 44 15.10 -13.06 -3.48
C ALA A 44 14.23 -12.76 -2.24
N ALA A 45 14.66 -13.22 -1.06
CA ALA A 45 13.98 -12.92 0.20
C ALA A 45 14.06 -11.42 0.55
N ALA A 46 15.19 -10.76 0.26
CA ALA A 46 15.35 -9.33 0.48
C ALA A 46 14.42 -8.50 -0.42
N ALA A 47 14.33 -8.84 -1.72
CA ALA A 47 13.40 -8.20 -2.66
C ALA A 47 11.94 -8.37 -2.20
N THR A 48 11.57 -9.55 -1.70
CA THR A 48 10.22 -9.81 -1.17
C THR A 48 9.89 -8.90 0.02
N ARG A 49 10.83 -8.70 0.95
CA ARG A 49 10.66 -7.77 2.09
C ARG A 49 10.58 -6.31 1.65
N ALA A 50 11.38 -5.91 0.66
CA ALA A 50 11.34 -4.55 0.11
C ALA A 50 9.99 -4.25 -0.55
N ASP A 51 9.47 -5.17 -1.36
CA ASP A 51 8.13 -5.10 -1.94
C ASP A 51 7.04 -5.05 -0.87
N GLY A 52 7.18 -5.89 0.16
CA GLY A 52 6.32 -5.89 1.33
C GLY A 52 6.24 -4.53 2.02
N TYR A 53 7.40 -3.92 2.28
CA TYR A 53 7.52 -2.63 2.97
C TYR A 53 7.01 -1.45 2.13
N LEU A 54 7.39 -1.38 0.86
CA LEU A 54 7.13 -0.22 0.01
C LEU A 54 5.75 -0.28 -0.65
N ASN A 55 5.34 -1.45 -1.12
CA ASN A 55 4.16 -1.62 -1.96
C ASN A 55 3.01 -2.27 -1.20
N ARG A 56 3.19 -3.52 -0.75
CA ARG A 56 2.09 -4.35 -0.20
C ARG A 56 1.54 -3.82 1.12
N TRP A 57 2.37 -3.18 1.94
CA TRP A 57 1.92 -2.55 3.19
C TRP A 57 0.79 -1.52 2.99
N PHE A 58 0.72 -0.91 1.80
CA PHE A 58 -0.35 0.02 1.42
C PHE A 58 -1.38 -0.63 0.49
N LEU A 59 -0.93 -1.38 -0.51
CA LEU A 59 -1.81 -1.96 -1.53
C LEU A 59 -2.72 -3.06 -0.98
N ASP A 60 -2.24 -3.93 -0.10
CA ASP A 60 -3.02 -5.07 0.39
C ASP A 60 -4.24 -4.59 1.20
N PRO A 61 -4.12 -3.66 2.17
CA PRO A 61 -5.27 -3.11 2.87
C PRO A 61 -6.26 -2.38 1.94
N LEU A 62 -5.76 -1.64 0.95
CA LEU A 62 -6.61 -0.91 -0.01
C LEU A 62 -7.47 -1.85 -0.87
N HIS A 63 -6.98 -3.06 -1.15
CA HIS A 63 -7.71 -4.09 -1.90
C HIS A 63 -8.41 -5.13 -1.00
N GLY A 64 -8.54 -4.85 0.29
CA GLY A 64 -9.27 -5.72 1.23
C GLY A 64 -8.55 -7.02 1.59
N ARG A 65 -7.24 -7.13 1.33
CA ARG A 65 -6.42 -8.31 1.66
C ARG A 65 -5.88 -8.29 3.10
N GLY A 66 -6.08 -7.19 3.82
CA GLY A 66 -5.48 -6.95 5.14
C GLY A 66 -4.02 -6.50 5.04
N TYR A 67 -3.30 -6.43 6.17
CA TYR A 67 -1.85 -6.23 6.13
C TYR A 67 -1.12 -7.52 5.72
N PRO A 68 -0.01 -7.42 4.98
CA PRO A 68 0.80 -8.58 4.63
C PRO A 68 1.30 -9.31 5.89
N LYS A 69 1.23 -10.65 5.89
CA LYS A 69 1.49 -11.50 7.08
C LYS A 69 2.98 -11.78 7.35
N ASP A 70 3.80 -11.60 6.33
CA ASP A 70 5.25 -11.79 6.27
C ASP A 70 6.03 -10.51 6.59
N MET A 71 5.33 -9.44 6.97
CA MET A 71 5.87 -8.12 7.26
C MET A 71 5.73 -7.74 8.73
#